data_AF-A0A1I2KRF9-F1
#
_entry.id   AF-A0A1I2KRF9-F1
#
_cell.length_a   1.000
_cell.length_b   1.000
_cell.length_c   1.000
_cell.angle_alpha   90.00
_cell.angle_beta   90.00
_cell.angle_gamma   90.00
#
_symmetry.space_group_name_H-M   'P 1'
#
loop_
_entity.id
_entity.type
_entity.pdbx_description
1 polymer ?
#
loop_
_entity_poly.entity_id
_entity_poly.type
_entity_poly.pdbx_seq_one_letter_code
_entity_poly.pdbx_strand_id
1 'polypeptide(L)'
;MNFPLNSGKKRKLTVGMIIIILLGVMEPFVWLLLIPYGIYVLKKIKIYKSEEAKCFDNAVRAFDKEDYERTLEILDRKFNYEELKKDIVVMKSYCYYKLNRHREFLSLCETIPENQMEYNYTLLLAKGEALELIGDIEKAKELYGTLIKRFPKSEFLKEKLK
;
A
#
# COMPACT_ATOMS: atom_id res chain seq x y z
N MET A 1 -3.92 -4.86 -7.96
CA MET A 1 -3.15 -4.39 -6.79
C MET A 1 -3.05 -5.57 -5.85
N ASN A 2 -1.86 -5.98 -5.39
CA ASN A 2 -1.73 -7.15 -4.50
C ASN A 2 -1.30 -6.66 -3.11
N PHE A 3 -2.21 -6.74 -2.13
CA PHE A 3 -1.93 -6.36 -0.76
C PHE A 3 -1.39 -7.56 0.02
N PRO A 4 -0.18 -7.47 0.59
CA PRO A 4 0.42 -8.60 1.29
C PRO A 4 -0.36 -8.91 2.57
N LEU A 5 -1.02 -10.08 2.59
CA LEU A 5 -1.57 -10.66 3.81
C LEU A 5 -0.50 -10.74 4.90
N ASN A 6 -0.93 -10.52 6.13
CA ASN A 6 -0.07 -10.63 7.29
C ASN A 6 0.62 -12.01 7.38
N SER A 7 -0.06 -13.08 6.95
CA SER A 7 0.52 -14.43 6.84
C SER A 7 1.79 -14.49 5.97
N GLY A 8 1.81 -13.78 4.83
CA GLY A 8 2.97 -13.69 3.96
C GLY A 8 4.12 -12.89 4.59
N LYS A 9 3.79 -11.79 5.28
CA LYS A 9 4.77 -10.98 6.03
C LYS A 9 5.38 -11.77 7.21
N LYS A 10 4.59 -12.58 7.92
CA LYS A 10 5.05 -13.52 8.98
C LYS A 10 6.10 -14.49 8.44
N ARG A 11 5.84 -15.13 7.29
CA ARG A 11 6.76 -16.10 6.68
C ARG A 11 8.13 -15.49 6.38
N LYS A 12 8.17 -14.25 5.87
CA LYS A 12 9.44 -13.54 5.59
C LYS A 12 10.27 -13.29 6.85
N LEU A 13 9.63 -12.95 7.98
CA LEU A 13 10.33 -12.80 9.26
C LEU A 13 10.88 -14.13 9.79
N THR A 14 10.11 -15.21 9.68
CA THR A 14 10.58 -16.53 10.10
C THR A 14 11.80 -16.97 9.30
N VAL A 15 11.80 -16.77 7.99
CA VAL A 15 12.96 -17.05 7.12
C VAL A 15 14.16 -16.17 7.51
N GLY A 16 13.94 -14.88 7.75
CA GLY A 16 14.98 -13.96 8.21
C GLY A 16 15.64 -14.39 9.53
N MET A 17 14.83 -14.82 10.52
CA MET A 17 15.35 -15.38 11.77
C MET A 17 16.21 -16.63 11.54
N ILE A 18 15.76 -17.56 10.69
CA ILE A 18 16.52 -18.79 10.41
C ILE A 18 17.88 -18.45 9.79
N ILE A 19 17.93 -17.51 8.84
CA ILE A 19 19.17 -17.09 8.19
C ILE A 19 20.14 -16.47 9.21
N ILE A 20 19.67 -15.60 10.10
CA ILE A 20 20.53 -14.95 11.10
C ILE A 20 21.05 -15.98 12.13
N ILE A 21 20.23 -16.95 12.53
CA ILE A 21 20.68 -18.04 13.41
C ILE A 21 21.78 -18.86 12.73
N LEU A 22 21.61 -19.21 11.45
CA LEU A 22 22.63 -19.94 10.69
C LEU A 22 23.95 -19.17 10.57
N LEU A 23 23.88 -17.87 10.30
CA LEU A 23 25.07 -17.00 10.22
C LEU A 23 25.74 -16.77 11.59
N GLY A 24 24.95 -16.73 12.67
CA GLY A 24 25.46 -16.56 14.03
C GLY A 24 26.27 -17.75 14.56
N VAL A 25 26.08 -18.94 13.98
CA VAL A 25 26.93 -20.11 14.28
C VAL A 25 28.32 -19.96 13.67
N MET A 26 28.45 -19.23 12.55
CA MET A 26 29.72 -19.04 11.85
C MET A 26 30.55 -17.89 12.41
N GLU A 27 29.92 -16.80 12.88
CA GLU A 27 30.61 -15.58 13.32
C GLU A 27 30.06 -15.06 14.67
N PRO A 28 30.84 -15.12 15.77
CA PRO A 28 30.40 -14.73 17.12
C PRO A 28 29.89 -13.28 17.23
N PHE A 29 30.37 -12.38 16.36
CA PHE A 29 29.98 -10.96 16.37
C PHE A 29 28.54 -10.72 15.89
N VAL A 30 27.93 -11.68 15.16
CA VAL A 30 26.54 -11.59 14.68
C VAL A 30 25.54 -11.65 15.86
N TRP A 31 25.94 -12.21 17.00
CA TRP A 31 25.10 -12.25 18.21
C TRP A 31 24.78 -10.86 18.76
N LEU A 32 25.64 -9.86 18.54
CA LEU A 32 25.36 -8.47 18.90
C LEU A 32 24.22 -7.86 18.06
N LEU A 33 24.05 -8.32 16.81
CA LEU A 33 22.94 -7.90 15.93
C LEU A 33 21.63 -8.66 16.24
N LEU A 34 21.73 -9.85 16.84
CA LEU A 34 20.57 -10.68 17.18
C LEU A 34 19.67 -10.07 18.26
N ILE A 35 20.23 -9.35 19.23
CA ILE A 35 19.46 -8.71 20.31
C ILE A 35 18.53 -7.60 19.78
N PRO A 36 19.00 -6.57 19.04
CA PRO A 36 18.12 -5.54 18.49
C PRO A 36 17.18 -6.12 17.43
N TYR A 37 17.62 -7.10 16.63
CA TYR A 37 16.76 -7.80 15.69
C TYR A 37 15.65 -8.59 16.39
N GLY A 38 15.96 -9.28 17.48
CA GLY A 38 14.99 -10.02 18.30
C GLY A 38 13.90 -9.09 18.86
N ILE A 39 14.28 -7.93 19.39
CA ILE A 39 13.33 -6.90 19.85
C ILE A 39 12.44 -6.43 18.70
N TYR A 40 13.02 -6.17 17.52
CA TYR A 40 12.28 -5.79 16.31
C TYR A 40 11.27 -6.86 15.90
N VAL A 41 11.68 -8.14 15.85
CA VAL A 41 10.82 -9.27 15.48
C VAL A 41 9.69 -9.43 16.49
N LEU A 42 9.98 -9.34 17.80
CA LEU A 42 8.95 -9.44 18.85
C LEU A 42 7.90 -8.33 18.73
N LYS A 43 8.34 -7.08 18.47
CA LYS A 43 7.43 -5.96 18.20
C LYS A 43 6.55 -6.25 16.98
N LYS A 44 7.13 -6.73 15.87
CA LYS A 44 6.40 -7.13 14.66
C LYS A 44 5.40 -8.25 14.92
N ILE A 45 5.79 -9.30 15.64
CA ILE A 45 4.90 -10.42 15.99
C ILE A 45 3.71 -9.92 16.82
N LYS A 46 3.95 -9.00 17.76
CA LYS A 46 2.87 -8.39 18.56
C LYS A 46 1.86 -7.65 17.68
N ILE A 47 2.33 -6.82 16.75
CA ILE A 47 1.48 -6.14 15.76
C ILE A 47 0.70 -7.18 14.96
N TYR A 48 1.35 -8.25 14.50
CA TYR A 48 0.72 -9.26 13.66
C TYR A 48 -0.23 -10.23 14.36
N LYS A 49 -0.17 -10.33 15.68
CA LYS A 49 -1.16 -11.05 16.50
C LYS A 49 -2.28 -10.14 16.98
N SER A 50 -2.15 -8.82 16.82
CA SER A 50 -3.17 -7.85 17.23
C SER A 50 -4.49 -8.07 16.51
N GLU A 51 -5.57 -7.63 17.16
CA GLU A 51 -6.90 -7.62 16.57
C GLU A 51 -6.97 -6.72 15.33
N GLU A 52 -6.27 -5.58 15.34
CA GLU A 52 -6.18 -4.67 14.20
C GLU A 52 -5.58 -5.35 12.96
N ALA A 53 -4.52 -6.15 13.12
CA ALA A 53 -3.94 -6.86 12.00
C ALA A 53 -4.89 -7.93 11.42
N LYS A 54 -5.71 -8.57 12.27
CA LYS A 54 -6.75 -9.50 11.82
C LYS A 54 -7.88 -8.75 11.09
N CYS A 55 -8.27 -7.58 11.60
CA CYS A 55 -9.23 -6.70 10.91
C CYS A 55 -8.71 -6.28 9.54
N PHE A 56 -7.43 -5.91 9.44
CA PHE A 56 -6.82 -5.59 8.14
C PHE A 56 -6.78 -6.80 7.20
N ASP A 57 -6.44 -7.99 7.69
CA ASP A 57 -6.51 -9.23 6.88
C ASP A 57 -7.94 -9.53 6.40
N ASN A 58 -8.97 -9.15 7.16
CA ASN A 58 -10.37 -9.25 6.72
C ASN A 58 -10.69 -8.24 5.62
N ALA A 59 -10.18 -7.00 5.74
CA ALA A 59 -10.32 -5.98 4.70
C ALA A 59 -9.65 -6.43 3.40
N VAL A 60 -8.43 -6.96 3.45
CA VAL A 60 -7.73 -7.54 2.27
C VAL A 60 -8.58 -8.62 1.63
N ARG A 61 -9.15 -9.54 2.43
CA ARG A 61 -10.01 -10.62 1.90
C ARG A 61 -11.33 -10.12 1.30
N ALA A 62 -11.91 -9.05 1.81
CA ALA A 62 -13.09 -8.42 1.21
C ALA A 62 -12.70 -7.72 -0.10
N PHE A 63 -11.56 -7.04 -0.11
CA PHE A 63 -11.00 -6.37 -1.28
C PHE A 63 -10.70 -7.35 -2.42
N ASP A 64 -10.10 -8.51 -2.12
CA ASP A 64 -9.83 -9.57 -3.09
C ASP A 64 -11.10 -10.17 -3.69
N LYS A 65 -12.24 -10.03 -3.01
CA LYS A 65 -13.57 -10.42 -3.50
C LYS A 65 -14.31 -9.26 -4.20
N GLU A 66 -13.63 -8.13 -4.39
CA GLU A 66 -14.20 -6.91 -4.97
C GLU A 66 -15.38 -6.31 -4.17
N ASP A 67 -15.52 -6.70 -2.89
CA ASP A 67 -16.52 -6.14 -1.97
C ASP A 67 -15.98 -4.83 -1.38
N TYR A 68 -15.99 -3.77 -2.20
CA TYR A 68 -15.33 -2.50 -1.88
C TYR A 68 -16.04 -1.73 -0.75
N GLU A 69 -17.37 -1.80 -0.64
CA GLU A 69 -18.12 -1.16 0.44
C GLU A 69 -17.79 -1.78 1.79
N ARG A 70 -17.83 -3.12 1.88
CA ARG A 70 -17.43 -3.83 3.10
C ARG A 70 -15.96 -3.59 3.44
N THR A 71 -15.11 -3.48 2.42
CA THR A 71 -13.70 -3.15 2.62
C THR A 71 -13.57 -1.79 3.30
N LEU A 72 -14.26 -0.76 2.80
CA LEU A 72 -14.27 0.57 3.41
C LEU A 72 -14.80 0.54 4.85
N GLU A 73 -15.92 -0.17 5.10
CA GLU A 73 -16.49 -0.33 6.44
C GLU A 73 -15.47 -0.87 7.46
N ILE A 74 -14.69 -1.88 7.05
CA ILE A 74 -13.64 -2.45 7.91
C ILE A 74 -12.50 -1.45 8.11
N LEU A 75 -12.09 -0.75 7.05
CA LEU A 75 -10.95 0.17 7.06
C LEU A 75 -11.26 1.50 7.76
N ASP A 76 -12.53 1.88 7.91
CA ASP A 76 -12.96 3.09 8.64
C ASP A 76 -12.87 2.96 10.17
N ARG A 77 -12.61 1.74 10.67
CA ARG A 77 -12.25 1.52 12.06
C ARG A 77 -10.91 2.20 12.39
N LYS A 78 -10.68 2.53 13.67
CA LYS A 78 -9.40 3.11 14.11
C LYS A 78 -8.29 2.05 14.10
N PHE A 79 -7.22 2.32 13.37
CA PHE A 79 -5.97 1.56 13.39
C PHE A 79 -4.89 2.40 14.05
N ASN A 80 -4.25 1.88 15.09
CA ASN A 80 -3.23 2.56 15.86
C ASN A 80 -1.80 2.27 15.36
N TYR A 81 -1.64 1.27 14.49
CA TYR A 81 -0.34 0.93 13.92
C TYR A 81 -0.02 1.76 12.69
N GLU A 82 0.96 2.66 12.83
CA GLU A 82 1.51 3.46 11.72
C GLU A 82 2.01 2.56 10.56
N GLU A 83 2.46 1.34 10.84
CA GLU A 83 2.89 0.39 9.81
C GLU A 83 1.76 -0.08 8.88
N LEU A 84 0.49 -0.02 9.32
CA LEU A 84 -0.67 -0.38 8.50
C LEU A 84 -1.28 0.84 7.80
N LYS A 85 -1.07 2.04 8.34
CA LYS A 85 -1.69 3.28 7.87
C LYS A 85 -1.50 3.52 6.38
N LYS A 86 -0.29 3.28 5.87
CA LYS A 86 0.01 3.37 4.44
C LYS A 86 -0.83 2.40 3.59
N ASP A 87 -0.82 1.12 3.97
CA ASP A 87 -1.53 0.07 3.23
C ASP A 87 -3.06 0.36 3.26
N ILE A 88 -3.58 0.85 4.39
CA ILE A 88 -4.97 1.26 4.58
C ILE A 88 -5.34 2.43 3.65
N VAL A 89 -4.55 3.50 3.64
CA VAL A 89 -4.84 4.69 2.82
C VAL A 89 -4.88 4.31 1.34
N VAL A 90 -3.89 3.55 0.86
CA VAL A 90 -3.85 3.10 -0.55
C VAL A 90 -5.06 2.20 -0.89
N MET A 91 -5.43 1.27 0.01
CA MET A 91 -6.59 0.40 -0.21
C MET A 91 -7.90 1.18 -0.22
N LYS A 92 -8.09 2.12 0.72
CA LYS A 92 -9.25 3.03 0.73
C LYS A 92 -9.34 3.86 -0.54
N SER A 93 -8.23 4.44 -0.99
CA SER A 93 -8.20 5.20 -2.25
C SER A 93 -8.70 4.34 -3.41
N TYR A 94 -8.20 3.12 -3.53
CA TYR A 94 -8.66 2.23 -4.59
C TYR A 94 -10.14 1.86 -4.48
N CYS A 95 -10.64 1.63 -3.27
CA CYS A 95 -12.08 1.37 -3.05
C CYS A 95 -12.92 2.57 -3.47
N TYR A 96 -12.55 3.79 -3.08
CA TYR A 96 -13.28 5.00 -3.51
C TYR A 96 -13.28 5.15 -5.03
N TYR A 97 -12.14 4.93 -5.68
CA TYR A 97 -12.06 4.95 -7.13
C TYR A 97 -13.00 3.91 -7.78
N LYS A 98 -13.00 2.66 -7.27
CA LYS A 98 -13.86 1.58 -7.80
C LYS A 98 -15.36 1.79 -7.57
N LEU A 99 -15.71 2.54 -6.53
CA LEU A 99 -17.10 2.91 -6.22
C LEU A 99 -17.53 4.20 -6.93
N ASN A 100 -16.73 4.73 -7.87
CA ASN A 100 -16.95 6.02 -8.54
C ASN A 100 -17.05 7.23 -7.59
N ARG A 101 -16.50 7.10 -6.38
CA ARG A 101 -16.42 8.17 -5.37
C ARG A 101 -15.17 9.01 -5.61
N HIS A 102 -15.12 9.65 -6.79
CA HIS A 102 -13.92 10.30 -7.31
C HIS A 102 -13.43 11.47 -6.45
N ARG A 103 -14.34 12.21 -5.79
CA ARG A 103 -13.98 13.33 -4.91
C ARG A 103 -13.27 12.84 -3.65
N GLU A 104 -13.82 11.83 -2.98
CA GLU A 104 -13.19 11.22 -1.80
C GLU A 104 -11.86 10.57 -2.15
N PHE A 105 -11.79 9.93 -3.31
CA PHE A 105 -10.54 9.38 -3.83
C PHE A 105 -9.46 10.45 -3.99
N LEU A 106 -9.78 11.58 -4.64
CA LEU A 106 -8.82 12.66 -4.86
C LEU A 106 -8.38 13.32 -3.55
N SER A 107 -9.32 13.59 -2.64
CA SER A 107 -9.01 14.11 -1.30
C SER A 107 -8.08 13.17 -0.53
N LEU A 108 -8.31 11.85 -0.62
CA LEU A 108 -7.44 10.88 0.03
C LEU A 108 -6.06 10.81 -0.61
N CYS A 109 -5.96 10.99 -1.93
CA CYS A 109 -4.68 11.07 -2.62
C CYS A 109 -3.82 12.23 -2.08
N GLU A 110 -4.40 13.38 -1.76
CA GLU A 110 -3.67 14.53 -1.20
C GLU A 110 -3.02 14.23 0.16
N THR A 111 -3.52 13.23 0.89
CA THR A 111 -2.94 12.80 2.17
C THR A 111 -1.72 11.87 2.02
N ILE A 112 -1.49 11.35 0.81
CA ILE A 112 -0.40 10.41 0.54
C ILE A 112 0.87 11.22 0.22
N PRO A 113 1.98 11.03 0.97
CA PRO A 113 3.23 11.70 0.68
C PRO A 113 3.68 11.49 -0.77
N GLU A 114 4.18 12.54 -1.41
CA GLU A 114 4.54 12.53 -2.84
C GLU A 114 5.52 11.40 -3.18
N ASN A 115 6.56 11.21 -2.37
CA ASN A 115 7.52 10.12 -2.52
C ASN A 115 6.90 8.71 -2.46
N GLN A 116 5.72 8.55 -1.86
CA GLN A 116 5.00 7.26 -1.85
C GLN A 116 4.07 7.14 -3.05
N MET A 117 3.44 8.24 -3.46
CA MET A 117 2.56 8.29 -4.62
C MET A 117 3.35 8.09 -5.92
N GLU A 118 4.56 8.67 -6.01
CA GLU A 118 5.41 8.65 -7.20
C GLU A 118 5.72 7.23 -7.69
N TYR A 119 5.90 6.27 -6.78
CA TYR A 119 6.18 4.87 -7.13
C TYR A 119 4.92 4.03 -7.35
N ASN A 120 3.73 4.57 -7.11
CA ASN A 120 2.47 3.86 -7.27
C ASN A 120 1.78 4.27 -8.57
N TYR A 121 2.29 3.74 -9.69
CA TYR A 121 1.79 4.05 -11.03
C TYR A 121 0.28 3.79 -11.19
N THR A 122 -0.24 2.69 -10.62
CA THR A 122 -1.68 2.39 -10.66
C THR A 122 -2.51 3.49 -10.00
N LEU A 123 -2.03 4.02 -8.88
CA LEU A 123 -2.71 5.10 -8.18
C LEU A 123 -2.61 6.43 -8.94
N LEU A 124 -1.46 6.72 -9.55
CA LEU A 124 -1.27 7.92 -10.38
C LEU A 124 -2.15 7.90 -11.64
N LEU A 125 -2.28 6.74 -12.30
CA LEU A 125 -3.22 6.58 -13.41
C LEU A 125 -4.66 6.79 -12.96
N ALA A 126 -5.08 6.12 -11.89
CA ALA A 126 -6.42 6.29 -11.33
C ALA A 126 -6.70 7.75 -10.94
N LYS A 127 -5.68 8.48 -10.43
CA LYS A 127 -5.74 9.92 -10.16
C LYS A 127 -6.02 10.73 -11.42
N GLY A 128 -5.30 10.46 -12.51
CA GLY A 128 -5.54 11.12 -13.79
C GLY A 128 -6.96 10.87 -14.31
N GLU A 129 -7.41 9.62 -14.29
CA GLU A 129 -8.76 9.26 -14.75
C GLU A 129 -9.85 9.87 -13.87
N ALA A 130 -9.65 9.88 -12.54
CA ALA A 130 -10.59 10.52 -11.63
C ALA A 130 -10.67 12.03 -11.87
N LEU A 131 -9.55 12.71 -12.17
CA LEU A 131 -9.53 14.12 -12.54
C LEU A 131 -10.34 14.37 -13.83
N GLU A 132 -10.20 13.51 -14.83
CA GLU A 132 -11.02 13.59 -16.05
C GLU A 132 -12.51 13.45 -15.74
N LEU A 133 -12.88 12.47 -14.90
CA LEU A 133 -14.26 12.17 -14.55
C LEU A 133 -14.93 13.29 -13.74
N ILE A 134 -14.17 14.06 -12.97
CA ILE A 134 -14.69 15.25 -12.27
C ILE A 134 -14.63 16.53 -13.12
N GLY A 135 -14.07 16.46 -14.34
CA GLY A 135 -13.97 17.58 -15.28
C GLY A 135 -12.72 18.46 -15.14
N ASP A 136 -11.76 18.10 -14.29
CA ASP A 136 -10.49 18.84 -14.13
C ASP A 136 -9.46 18.34 -15.16
N ILE A 137 -9.78 18.58 -16.44
CA ILE A 137 -9.02 18.05 -17.59
C ILE A 137 -7.58 18.57 -17.62
N GLU A 138 -7.36 19.83 -17.25
CA GLU A 138 -6.03 20.44 -17.26
C GLU A 138 -5.07 19.75 -16.29
N LYS A 139 -5.51 19.51 -15.05
CA LYS A 139 -4.69 18.76 -14.08
C LYS A 139 -4.49 17.31 -14.49
N ALA A 140 -5.48 16.69 -15.13
CA ALA A 140 -5.32 15.35 -15.68
C ALA A 140 -4.22 15.32 -16.75
N LYS A 141 -4.25 16.26 -17.70
CA LYS A 141 -3.24 16.39 -18.76
C LYS A 141 -1.84 16.69 -18.20
N GLU A 142 -1.74 17.58 -17.21
CA GLU A 142 -0.48 17.84 -16.51
C GLU A 142 0.09 16.54 -15.91
N LEU A 143 -0.75 15.79 -15.18
CA LEU A 143 -0.36 14.54 -14.57
C LEU A 143 0.07 13.49 -15.61
N TYR A 144 -0.70 13.29 -16.68
CA TYR A 144 -0.31 12.39 -17.77
C TYR A 144 0.99 12.84 -18.46
N GLY A 145 1.22 14.15 -18.56
CA GLY A 145 2.45 14.74 -19.08
C GLY A 145 3.68 14.41 -18.21
N THR A 146 3.51 14.30 -16.90
CA THR A 146 4.59 13.78 -16.03
C THR A 146 4.80 12.27 -16.21
N LEU A 147 3.71 11.50 -16.36
CA LEU A 147 3.78 10.05 -16.50
C LEU A 147 4.38 9.62 -17.84
N ILE A 148 4.10 10.31 -18.95
CA ILE A 148 4.63 9.95 -20.27
C ILE A 148 6.15 10.12 -20.33
N LYS A 149 6.74 11.07 -19.59
CA LYS A 149 8.19 11.21 -19.48
C LYS A 149 8.84 9.96 -18.88
N ARG A 150 8.14 9.28 -17.97
CA ARG A 150 8.59 8.04 -17.33
C ARG A 150 8.26 6.79 -18.15
N PHE A 151 7.15 6.83 -18.90
CA PHE A 151 6.66 5.73 -19.74
C PHE A 151 6.42 6.19 -21.19
N PRO A 152 7.47 6.59 -21.93
CA PRO A 152 7.32 7.26 -23.23
C PRO A 152 6.73 6.38 -24.34
N LYS A 153 6.73 5.06 -24.13
CA LYS A 153 6.17 4.07 -25.06
C LYS A 153 4.71 3.71 -24.77
N SER A 154 4.09 4.30 -23.75
CA SER A 154 2.68 4.01 -23.42
C SER A 154 1.74 4.70 -24.40
N GLU A 155 1.13 3.93 -25.30
CA GLU A 155 0.12 4.46 -26.25
C GLU A 155 -1.10 5.04 -25.52
N PHE A 156 -1.50 4.41 -24.41
CA PHE A 156 -2.58 4.91 -23.55
C PHE A 156 -2.32 6.34 -23.08
N LEU A 157 -1.12 6.64 -22.57
CA LEU A 157 -0.78 7.98 -22.10
C LEU A 157 -0.67 8.99 -23.26
N LYS A 158 -0.24 8.55 -24.44
CA LYS A 158 -0.21 9.42 -25.64
C LYS A 158 -1.61 9.78 -26.09
N GLU A 159 -2.56 8.84 -26.02
CA GLU A 159 -3.96 9.09 -26.35
C GLU A 159 -4.59 10.09 -25.39
N LYS A 160 -4.36 9.94 -24.09
CA LYS A 160 -4.84 10.84 -23.03
C LYS A 160 -4.32 12.28 -23.11
N LEU A 161 -3.24 12.50 -23.85
CA LEU A 161 -2.64 13.83 -24.04
C LEU A 161 -3.08 14.54 -25.33
N LYS A 162 -3.84 13.87 -26.20
CA LYS A 162 -4.43 14.49 -27.39
C LYS A 162 -5.59 15.43 -27.02
#